data_AF-A0A7L4LD04-F1
#
_entry.id   AF-A0A7L4LD04-F1
#
_cell.length_a   1.000
_cell.length_b   1.000
_cell.length_c   1.000
_cell.angle_alpha   90.00
_cell.angle_beta   90.00
_cell.angle_gamma   90.00
#
_symmetry.space_group_name_H-M   'P 1'
#
loop_
_entity.id
_entity.type
_entity.pdbx_description
1 polymer ?
#
loop_
_entity_poly.entity_id
_entity_poly.type
_entity_poly.pdbx_seq_one_letter_code
_entity_poly.pdbx_strand_id
1 'polypeptide(L)'
;QDAHELFHVLTSSLEDERDRQPRVTHLFDVHSLEQPEITQKQISCRTRGSLPPVSNHWKSQHPFHGRLTSNMVCKHCEHQSPVRFDTFDSLSLSIPAAVWGRPMTLDHCLHHFISSESVKDVVCDNCTKIQAEGILNGQSIENQRTTFVKQLKLGKLPQCLCIHLQRLSWSNQGTPLKRHEHVQFNEFLVMDIYKYRVPGPKSSQEQLSRKNSEETTPGMKDGRAGKPSDAEQPAGTKPLFMNGASSSSSSSSSSSFLMSPGTFPLAAFPECRAPLYLYRLMAVVVHHGDMHSGHFVTFRRAPGARGSQWLWISDESVRRASLHEVLAASAYLLFYERVHGRARPQSPARD
;
A
#
# COMPACT_ATOMS: atom_id res chain seq x y z
N GLN A 1 5.69 27.69 -2.39
CA GLN A 1 4.43 26.91 -2.34
C GLN A 1 4.78 25.46 -2.56
N ASP A 2 4.08 24.54 -1.90
CA ASP A 2 4.37 23.11 -1.97
C ASP A 2 3.59 22.44 -3.11
N ALA A 3 4.27 21.68 -3.97
CA ALA A 3 3.65 20.93 -5.05
C ALA A 3 2.66 19.84 -4.56
N HIS A 4 2.88 19.28 -3.36
CA HIS A 4 1.97 18.31 -2.73
C HIS A 4 0.68 18.97 -2.25
N GLU A 5 0.78 20.17 -1.68
CA GLU A 5 -0.38 20.98 -1.29
C GLU A 5 -1.22 21.36 -2.51
N LEU A 6 -0.57 21.85 -3.58
CA LEU A 6 -1.26 22.16 -4.83
C LEU A 6 -1.96 20.93 -5.43
N PHE A 7 -1.34 19.74 -5.36
CA PHE A 7 -1.98 18.51 -5.79
C PHE A 7 -3.30 18.25 -5.05
N HIS A 8 -3.33 18.46 -3.74
CA HIS A 8 -4.54 18.30 -2.94
C HIS A 8 -5.59 19.38 -3.19
N VAL A 9 -5.18 20.62 -3.46
CA VAL A 9 -6.12 21.69 -3.89
C VAL A 9 -6.79 21.30 -5.21
N LEU A 10 -6.05 20.71 -6.14
CA LEU A 10 -6.60 20.25 -7.42
C LEU A 10 -7.54 19.05 -7.24
N THR A 11 -7.16 18.03 -6.45
CA THR A 11 -8.03 16.86 -6.26
C THR A 11 -9.31 17.22 -5.51
N SER A 12 -9.24 18.04 -4.46
CA SER A 12 -10.44 18.51 -3.75
C SER A 12 -11.34 19.36 -4.64
N SER A 13 -10.78 20.23 -5.48
CA SER A 13 -11.56 21.03 -6.43
C SER A 13 -12.30 20.15 -7.45
N LEU A 14 -11.67 19.06 -7.92
CA LEU A 14 -12.31 18.10 -8.80
C LEU A 14 -13.42 17.31 -8.10
N GLU A 15 -13.26 17.00 -6.81
CA GLU A 15 -14.31 16.36 -6.01
C GLU A 15 -15.49 17.31 -5.76
N ASP A 16 -15.22 18.58 -5.42
CA ASP A 16 -16.24 19.61 -5.27
C ASP A 16 -17.01 19.86 -6.57
N GLU A 17 -16.32 19.91 -7.70
CA GLU A 17 -16.93 20.06 -9.02
C GLU A 17 -17.80 18.84 -9.36
N ARG A 18 -17.34 17.63 -9.03
CA ARG A 18 -18.08 16.39 -9.23
C ARG A 18 -19.36 16.34 -8.39
N ASP A 19 -19.27 16.75 -7.13
CA ASP A 19 -20.35 16.63 -6.15
C ASP A 19 -21.39 17.76 -6.32
N ARG A 20 -20.99 18.88 -6.92
CA ARG A 20 -21.92 19.87 -7.48
C ARG A 20 -22.66 19.23 -8.65
N GLN A 21 -23.91 18.82 -8.43
CA GLN A 21 -24.79 18.47 -9.54
C GLN A 21 -24.75 19.61 -10.58
N PRO A 22 -24.47 19.32 -11.85
CA PRO A 22 -24.40 20.38 -12.85
C PRO A 22 -25.76 21.09 -12.89
N ARG A 23 -25.79 22.38 -12.51
CA ARG A 23 -26.98 23.25 -12.61
C ARG A 23 -27.44 23.42 -14.07
N VAL A 24 -26.53 23.17 -15.01
CA VAL A 24 -26.79 23.15 -16.44
C VAL A 24 -26.46 21.75 -16.92
N THR A 25 -27.47 21.01 -17.36
CA THR A 25 -27.30 19.71 -18.01
C THR A 25 -26.28 19.83 -19.13
N HIS A 26 -25.31 18.90 -19.15
CA HIS A 26 -24.23 18.89 -20.12
C HIS A 26 -24.79 18.98 -21.54
N LEU A 27 -24.10 19.62 -22.49
CA LEU A 27 -24.60 19.83 -23.87
C LEU A 27 -24.93 18.51 -24.60
N PHE A 28 -24.40 17.39 -24.10
CA PHE A 28 -24.65 16.03 -24.61
C PHE A 28 -25.70 15.25 -23.81
N ASP A 29 -26.23 15.82 -22.72
CA ASP A 29 -27.35 15.29 -21.92
C ASP A 29 -28.69 15.80 -22.49
N VAL A 30 -28.93 15.50 -23.77
CA VAL A 30 -30.15 15.86 -24.51
C VAL A 30 -31.41 15.33 -23.82
N HIS A 31 -31.29 14.28 -23.02
CA HIS A 31 -32.40 13.67 -22.28
C HIS A 31 -33.06 14.61 -21.25
N SER A 32 -32.34 15.61 -20.74
CA SER A 32 -32.90 16.62 -19.83
C SER A 32 -33.60 17.78 -20.54
N LEU A 33 -33.35 17.97 -21.84
CA LEU A 33 -34.07 18.92 -22.70
C LEU A 33 -35.36 18.32 -23.26
N GLU A 34 -35.55 17.01 -23.16
CA GLU A 34 -36.73 16.29 -23.63
C GLU A 34 -37.87 16.18 -22.60
N GLN A 35 -37.74 16.75 -21.39
CA GLN A 35 -38.92 16.93 -20.54
C GLN A 35 -39.72 18.13 -21.03
N PRO A 36 -40.92 17.94 -21.60
CA PRO A 36 -41.78 19.06 -21.94
C PRO A 36 -42.38 19.55 -20.63
N GLU A 37 -42.11 20.80 -20.26
CA GLU A 37 -43.07 21.56 -19.47
C GLU A 37 -44.39 21.52 -20.26
N ILE A 38 -45.42 20.96 -19.61
CA ILE A 38 -46.73 20.76 -20.22
C ILE A 38 -47.28 22.15 -20.62
N THR A 39 -47.22 22.47 -21.90
CA THR A 39 -48.36 23.10 -22.57
C THR A 39 -48.57 22.44 -23.92
N GLN A 40 -49.76 21.86 -24.03
CA GLN A 40 -50.27 21.01 -25.08
C GLN A 40 -50.07 21.63 -26.48
N LYS A 41 -49.22 21.03 -27.33
CA LYS A 41 -49.49 20.82 -28.76
C LYS A 41 -48.58 19.74 -29.35
N GLN A 42 -49.25 18.82 -30.04
CA GLN A 42 -48.83 17.51 -30.49
C GLN A 42 -47.71 17.55 -31.53
N ILE A 43 -46.54 17.01 -31.19
CA ILE A 43 -45.56 16.52 -32.18
C ILE A 43 -45.06 15.16 -31.71
N SER A 44 -45.30 14.12 -32.51
CA SER A 44 -44.85 12.75 -32.24
C SER A 44 -43.73 12.40 -33.20
N CYS A 45 -42.51 12.23 -32.66
CA CYS A 45 -41.43 11.49 -33.32
C CYS A 45 -41.25 10.16 -32.58
N ARG A 46 -41.47 9.04 -33.27
CA ARG A 46 -41.25 7.69 -32.74
C ARG A 46 -39.89 7.17 -33.20
N THR A 47 -38.86 7.33 -32.39
CA THR A 47 -37.58 6.63 -32.59
C THR A 47 -37.67 5.27 -31.88
N ARG A 48 -37.77 4.19 -32.66
CA ARG A 48 -37.91 2.82 -32.13
C ARG A 48 -36.52 2.23 -31.89
N GLY A 49 -36.00 2.37 -30.68
CA GLY A 49 -34.78 1.71 -30.22
C GLY A 49 -34.40 2.16 -28.81
N SER A 50 -34.04 1.22 -27.93
CA SER A 50 -33.45 1.56 -26.64
C SER A 50 -32.07 2.20 -26.88
N LEU A 51 -31.90 3.44 -26.46
CA LEU A 51 -30.56 4.04 -26.40
C LEU A 51 -29.71 3.25 -25.40
N PRO A 52 -28.40 3.05 -25.65
CA PRO A 52 -27.50 2.48 -24.66
C PRO A 52 -27.51 3.38 -23.41
N PRO A 53 -27.41 2.83 -22.19
CA PRO A 53 -27.30 3.66 -20.99
C PRO A 53 -26.06 4.55 -21.11
N VAL A 54 -26.28 5.86 -21.23
CA VAL A 54 -25.19 6.84 -21.21
C VAL A 54 -24.58 6.79 -19.81
N SER A 55 -23.32 6.35 -19.74
CA SER A 55 -22.58 6.28 -18.49
C SER A 55 -22.48 7.68 -17.89
N ASN A 56 -23.01 7.87 -16.68
CA ASN A 56 -22.85 9.10 -15.90
C ASN A 56 -21.38 9.21 -15.44
N HIS A 57 -20.47 9.53 -16.35
CA HIS A 57 -19.02 9.62 -16.09
C HIS A 57 -18.69 10.62 -14.96
N TRP A 58 -19.54 11.62 -14.76
CA TRP A 58 -19.43 12.58 -13.66
C TRP A 58 -19.61 11.94 -12.27
N LYS A 59 -20.21 10.75 -12.13
CA LYS A 59 -20.30 10.08 -10.82
C LYS A 59 -19.05 9.29 -10.44
N SER A 60 -18.10 9.15 -11.37
CA SER A 60 -16.89 8.38 -11.13
C SER A 60 -15.86 9.19 -10.34
N GLN A 61 -15.23 8.55 -9.36
CA GLN A 61 -14.12 9.13 -8.60
C GLN A 61 -12.92 9.36 -9.52
N HIS A 62 -12.17 10.44 -9.32
CA HIS A 62 -10.94 10.68 -10.07
C HIS A 62 -9.93 9.53 -9.84
N PRO A 63 -9.00 9.27 -10.77
CA PRO A 63 -8.22 8.03 -10.77
C PRO A 63 -7.21 7.93 -9.63
N PHE A 64 -6.97 9.02 -8.87
CA PHE A 64 -6.13 9.03 -7.67
C PHE A 64 -6.84 8.58 -6.39
N HIS A 65 -8.17 8.46 -6.42
CA HIS A 65 -8.97 8.12 -5.24
C HIS A 65 -8.78 6.66 -4.80
N GLY A 66 -8.08 6.48 -3.67
CA GLY A 66 -7.88 5.22 -2.96
C GLY A 66 -8.60 5.17 -1.61
N ARG A 67 -8.48 4.02 -0.91
CA ARG A 67 -8.96 3.85 0.47
C ARG A 67 -7.95 3.11 1.33
N LEU A 68 -7.70 3.62 2.53
CA LEU A 68 -6.98 2.96 3.61
C LEU A 68 -7.96 2.19 4.49
N THR A 69 -7.45 1.17 5.19
CA THR A 69 -8.16 0.49 6.29
C THR A 69 -7.40 0.72 7.59
N SER A 70 -8.05 1.25 8.61
CA SER A 70 -7.49 1.42 9.96
C SER A 70 -8.07 0.35 10.89
N ASN A 71 -7.19 -0.50 11.40
CA ASN A 71 -7.52 -1.54 12.38
C ASN A 71 -6.97 -1.11 13.74
N MET A 72 -7.77 -1.25 14.80
CA MET A 72 -7.36 -0.93 16.17
C MET A 72 -7.80 -2.05 17.12
N VAL A 73 -6.89 -2.48 18.00
CA VAL A 73 -7.15 -3.49 19.04
C VAL A 73 -6.65 -2.97 20.37
N CYS A 74 -7.49 -2.98 21.40
CA CYS A 74 -7.09 -2.59 22.76
C CYS A 74 -6.10 -3.62 23.32
N LYS A 75 -4.96 -3.18 23.86
CA LYS A 75 -3.99 -4.08 24.52
C LYS A 75 -4.44 -4.59 25.89
N HIS A 76 -5.45 -3.94 26.48
CA HIS A 76 -5.92 -4.28 27.83
C HIS A 76 -7.03 -5.34 27.80
N CYS A 77 -8.09 -5.11 27.04
CA CYS A 77 -9.22 -6.04 26.94
C CYS A 77 -9.24 -6.88 25.66
N GLU A 78 -8.23 -6.73 24.79
CA GLU A 78 -8.10 -7.45 23.50
C GLU A 78 -9.26 -7.23 22.51
N HIS A 79 -10.20 -6.32 22.84
CA HIS A 79 -11.31 -5.99 21.97
C HIS A 79 -10.83 -5.27 20.71
N GLN A 80 -11.26 -5.75 19.55
CA GLN A 80 -11.00 -5.14 18.25
C GLN A 80 -12.09 -4.11 17.92
N SER A 81 -11.66 -2.87 17.67
CA SER A 81 -12.55 -1.82 17.16
C SER A 81 -12.99 -2.13 15.72
N PRO A 82 -14.19 -1.68 15.30
CA PRO A 82 -14.64 -1.79 13.92
C PRO A 82 -13.61 -1.18 12.95
N VAL A 83 -13.36 -1.88 11.84
CA VAL A 83 -12.42 -1.40 10.82
C VAL A 83 -12.94 -0.11 10.20
N ARG A 84 -12.11 0.95 10.23
CA ARG A 84 -12.42 2.22 9.58
C ARG A 84 -11.84 2.27 8.18
N PHE A 85 -12.56 2.93 7.27
CA PHE A 85 -12.14 3.15 5.90
C PHE A 85 -12.02 4.64 5.65
N ASP A 86 -10.81 5.10 5.34
CA ASP A 86 -10.51 6.51 5.07
C ASP A 86 -10.07 6.65 3.61
N THR A 87 -10.49 7.71 2.94
CA THR A 87 -10.08 8.01 1.56
C THR A 87 -8.67 8.59 1.52
N PHE A 88 -7.99 8.44 0.39
CA PHE A 88 -6.72 9.11 0.15
C PHE A 88 -6.55 9.41 -1.35
N ASP A 89 -5.89 10.53 -1.65
CA ASP A 89 -5.47 10.88 -3.01
C ASP A 89 -3.96 10.73 -3.22
N SER A 90 -3.21 10.73 -2.12
CA SER A 90 -1.78 10.47 -2.09
C SER A 90 -1.40 9.68 -0.84
N LEU A 91 -0.29 8.92 -0.91
CA LEU A 91 0.32 8.29 0.26
C LEU A 91 1.50 9.14 0.72
N SER A 92 1.33 9.84 1.85
CA SER A 92 2.41 10.60 2.49
C SER A 92 3.24 9.69 3.40
N LEU A 93 4.43 9.34 2.94
CA LEU A 93 5.32 8.38 3.61
C LEU A 93 6.43 9.14 4.36
N SER A 94 6.52 8.91 5.66
CA SER A 94 7.67 9.35 6.45
C SER A 94 8.91 8.56 6.04
N ILE A 95 10.05 9.26 5.86
CA ILE A 95 11.33 8.62 5.55
C ILE A 95 11.96 8.15 6.88
N PRO A 96 12.09 6.82 7.12
CA PRO A 96 12.67 6.32 8.36
C PRO A 96 14.13 6.77 8.56
N ALA A 97 14.65 6.62 9.77
CA ALA A 97 16.07 6.92 10.03
C ALA A 97 16.97 6.01 9.18
N ALA A 98 17.98 6.59 8.54
CA ALA A 98 18.95 5.84 7.75
C ALA A 98 19.75 4.89 8.65
N VAL A 99 19.82 3.61 8.27
CA VAL A 99 20.67 2.62 8.93
C VAL A 99 21.97 2.51 8.16
N TRP A 100 23.10 2.60 8.86
CA TRP A 100 24.41 2.54 8.21
C TRP A 100 24.58 1.25 7.39
N GLY A 101 25.09 1.40 6.16
CA GLY A 101 25.31 0.28 5.24
C GLY A 101 24.06 -0.28 4.55
N ARG A 102 22.86 0.30 4.76
CA ARG A 102 21.64 -0.11 4.06
C ARG A 102 21.03 1.06 3.27
N PRO A 103 20.75 0.89 1.97
CA PRO A 103 20.09 1.93 1.19
C PRO A 103 18.65 2.11 1.68
N MET A 104 18.18 3.35 1.71
CA MET A 104 16.77 3.67 1.96
C MET A 104 15.97 3.36 0.69
N THR A 105 14.90 2.57 0.80
CA THR A 105 14.09 2.15 -0.34
C THR A 105 12.64 2.60 -0.18
N LEU A 106 11.93 2.76 -1.31
CA LEU A 106 10.50 3.06 -1.33
C LEU A 106 9.70 1.95 -0.63
N ASP A 107 10.08 0.69 -0.83
CA ASP A 107 9.45 -0.45 -0.15
C ASP A 107 9.62 -0.36 1.37
N HIS A 108 10.78 0.09 1.86
CA HIS A 108 10.97 0.33 3.29
C HIS A 108 10.03 1.41 3.83
N CYS A 109 9.85 2.52 3.10
CA CYS A 109 8.90 3.57 3.46
C CYS A 109 7.44 3.06 3.46
N LEU A 110 7.06 2.26 2.46
CA LEU A 110 5.72 1.65 2.38
C LEU A 110 5.47 0.64 3.50
N HIS A 111 6.45 -0.20 3.82
CA HIS A 111 6.39 -1.12 4.95
C HIS A 111 6.28 -0.38 6.28
N HIS A 112 7.03 0.70 6.46
CA HIS A 112 6.92 1.55 7.65
C HIS A 112 5.52 2.14 7.78
N PHE A 113 4.95 2.65 6.67
CA PHE A 113 3.60 3.22 6.64
C PHE A 113 2.48 2.23 7.05
N ILE A 114 2.60 0.95 6.68
CA ILE A 114 1.61 -0.09 7.06
C ILE A 114 1.98 -0.87 8.33
N SER A 115 3.08 -0.48 9.00
CA SER A 115 3.51 -1.16 10.21
C SER A 115 2.52 -0.91 11.37
N SER A 116 2.40 -1.87 12.27
CA SER A 116 1.59 -1.71 13.47
C SER A 116 2.30 -0.80 14.48
N GLU A 117 1.58 0.14 15.05
CA GLU A 117 2.07 1.08 16.06
C GLU A 117 1.26 0.93 17.36
N SER A 118 1.84 1.39 18.49
CA SER A 118 1.14 1.43 19.77
C SER A 118 0.72 2.86 20.08
N VAL A 119 -0.58 3.09 20.18
CA VAL A 119 -1.16 4.40 20.49
C VAL A 119 -1.65 4.39 21.93
N LYS A 120 -1.07 5.24 22.78
CA LYS A 120 -1.43 5.36 24.20
C LYS A 120 -2.62 6.30 24.38
N ASP A 121 -3.23 6.26 25.56
CA ASP A 121 -4.26 7.19 26.01
C ASP A 121 -5.50 7.26 25.11
N VAL A 122 -5.89 6.13 24.51
CA VAL A 122 -7.10 6.00 23.69
C VAL A 122 -8.25 5.52 24.54
N VAL A 123 -9.41 6.19 24.43
CA VAL A 123 -10.64 5.76 25.11
C VAL A 123 -11.06 4.38 24.59
N CYS A 124 -11.30 3.43 25.48
CA CYS A 124 -11.76 2.09 25.14
C CYS A 124 -13.17 1.85 25.66
N ASP A 125 -14.17 1.89 24.78
CA ASP A 125 -15.58 1.65 25.12
C ASP A 125 -15.80 0.33 25.86
N ASN A 126 -15.08 -0.74 25.48
CA ASN A 126 -15.21 -2.03 26.14
C ASN A 126 -14.67 -2.02 27.58
N CYS A 127 -13.50 -1.42 27.83
CA CYS A 127 -12.99 -1.26 29.20
C CYS A 127 -13.88 -0.35 30.04
N THR A 128 -14.42 0.72 29.45
CA THR A 128 -15.37 1.61 30.14
C THR A 128 -16.64 0.85 30.54
N LYS A 129 -17.16 -0.04 29.68
CA LYS A 129 -18.31 -0.90 30.00
C LYS A 129 -18.00 -1.92 31.09
N ILE A 130 -16.85 -2.59 31.03
CA ILE A 130 -16.43 -3.56 32.05
C ILE A 130 -16.32 -2.89 33.43
N GLN A 131 -15.79 -1.66 33.49
CA GLN A 131 -15.72 -0.91 34.73
C GLN A 131 -17.12 -0.48 35.22
N ALA A 132 -17.99 -0.04 34.31
CA ALA A 132 -19.36 0.34 34.63
C ALA A 132 -20.17 -0.81 35.23
N GLU A 133 -20.01 -2.02 34.71
CA GLU A 133 -20.69 -3.23 35.20
C GLU A 133 -20.20 -3.63 36.61
N GLY A 134 -18.97 -3.27 36.98
CA GLY A 134 -18.41 -3.55 38.31
C GLY A 134 -18.84 -2.56 39.41
N ILE A 135 -19.42 -1.40 39.06
CA ILE A 135 -19.79 -0.35 40.01
C ILE A 135 -21.32 -0.36 40.20
N LEU A 136 -21.78 -0.95 41.30
CA LEU A 136 -23.14 -0.74 41.80
C LEU A 136 -23.20 0.66 42.46
N ASN A 137 -24.19 1.46 42.06
CA ASN A 137 -24.56 2.79 42.58
C ASN A 137 -23.98 4.00 41.85
N GLY A 138 -24.68 4.49 40.82
CA GLY A 138 -24.92 5.92 40.51
C GLY A 138 -23.74 6.88 40.37
N GLN A 139 -22.49 6.42 40.47
CA GLN A 139 -21.29 7.23 40.32
C GLN A 139 -21.02 7.49 38.85
N SER A 140 -20.48 8.68 38.55
CA SER A 140 -20.04 9.03 37.21
C SER A 140 -18.94 8.06 36.76
N ILE A 141 -19.22 7.28 35.72
CA ILE A 141 -18.24 6.37 35.11
C ILE A 141 -17.26 7.20 34.29
N GLU A 142 -15.98 7.15 34.66
CA GLU A 142 -14.92 7.78 33.87
C GLU A 142 -14.57 6.91 32.65
N ASN A 143 -14.34 7.58 31.52
CA ASN A 143 -13.91 6.92 30.30
C ASN A 143 -12.53 6.27 30.50
N GLN A 144 -12.48 4.94 30.35
CA GLN A 144 -11.23 4.20 30.49
C GLN A 144 -10.33 4.44 29.28
N ARG A 145 -9.12 4.92 29.54
CA ARG A 145 -8.09 5.17 28.53
C ARG A 145 -7.02 4.09 28.60
N THR A 146 -6.68 3.52 27.46
CA THR A 146 -5.75 2.39 27.37
C THR A 146 -4.81 2.55 26.19
N THR A 147 -3.90 1.59 26.01
CA THR A 147 -3.06 1.52 24.81
C THR A 147 -3.71 0.62 23.77
N PHE A 148 -3.73 1.06 22.51
CA PHE A 148 -4.20 0.28 21.37
C PHE A 148 -3.04 -0.06 20.44
N VAL A 149 -3.11 -1.22 19.79
CA VAL A 149 -2.34 -1.49 18.58
C VAL A 149 -3.14 -0.97 17.40
N LYS A 150 -2.57 -0.03 16.64
CA LYS A 150 -3.16 0.53 15.42
C LYS A 150 -2.36 0.06 14.22
N GLN A 151 -3.03 -0.29 13.13
CA GLN A 151 -2.39 -0.63 11.87
C GLN A 151 -3.19 -0.09 10.67
N LEU A 152 -2.50 0.59 9.77
CA LEU A 152 -3.02 0.97 8.46
C LEU A 152 -2.71 -0.12 7.43
N LYS A 153 -3.63 -0.36 6.49
CA LYS A 153 -3.37 -1.15 5.27
C LYS A 153 -4.07 -0.53 4.07
N LEU A 154 -3.69 -0.93 2.86
CA LEU A 154 -4.29 -0.40 1.63
C LEU A 154 -5.54 -1.21 1.26
N GLY A 155 -6.72 -0.61 1.35
CA GLY A 155 -7.99 -1.23 0.98
C GLY A 155 -8.22 -1.20 -0.54
N LYS A 156 -8.65 -0.04 -1.04
CA LYS A 156 -8.81 0.22 -2.48
C LYS A 156 -7.57 0.94 -2.98
N LEU A 157 -6.89 0.35 -3.97
CA LEU A 157 -5.78 1.01 -4.66
C LEU A 157 -6.29 1.82 -5.85
N PRO A 158 -5.76 3.05 -6.08
CA PRO A 158 -6.19 3.94 -7.15
C PRO A 158 -5.60 3.53 -8.52
N GLN A 159 -6.19 3.98 -9.62
CA GLN A 159 -5.62 3.73 -10.96
C GLN A 159 -4.31 4.50 -11.15
N CYS A 160 -4.27 5.75 -10.68
CA CYS A 160 -3.08 6.58 -10.61
C CYS A 160 -2.67 6.70 -9.14
N LEU A 161 -1.46 6.31 -8.79
CA LEU A 161 -0.96 6.37 -7.42
C LEU A 161 0.03 7.54 -7.30
N CYS A 162 -0.31 8.50 -6.43
CA CYS A 162 0.60 9.55 -6.00
C CYS A 162 1.25 9.14 -4.67
N ILE A 163 2.58 9.04 -4.65
CA ILE A 163 3.35 8.82 -3.43
C ILE A 163 4.13 10.09 -3.12
N HIS A 164 3.94 10.59 -1.91
CA HIS A 164 4.65 11.74 -1.37
C HIS A 164 5.68 11.26 -0.34
N LEU A 165 6.96 11.52 -0.61
CA LEU A 165 8.03 11.27 0.35
C LEU A 165 8.23 12.53 1.21
N GLN A 166 7.92 12.42 2.50
CA GLN A 166 7.99 13.54 3.44
C GLN A 166 9.44 13.94 3.69
N ARG A 167 9.96 14.81 2.83
CA ARG A 167 11.33 15.32 2.94
C ARG A 167 11.46 16.43 3.97
N LEU A 168 10.38 17.06 4.38
CA LEU A 168 10.39 18.02 5.50
C LEU A 168 10.02 17.28 6.79
N SER A 169 10.88 17.40 7.79
CA SER A 169 10.72 16.78 9.12
C SER A 169 11.07 17.79 10.20
N TRP A 170 10.79 17.45 11.46
CA TRP A 170 11.16 18.28 12.62
C TRP A 170 12.32 17.64 13.37
N SER A 171 13.32 18.44 13.71
CA SER A 171 14.41 18.04 14.60
C SER A 171 13.91 17.94 16.04
N ASN A 172 14.71 17.30 16.89
CA ASN A 172 14.45 17.27 18.33
C ASN A 172 14.61 18.66 19.00
N GLN A 173 15.25 19.63 18.33
CA GLN A 173 15.29 21.03 18.78
C GLN A 173 14.08 21.85 18.30
N GLY A 174 13.11 21.23 17.61
CA GLY A 174 11.93 21.95 17.11
C GLY A 174 12.24 22.85 15.91
N THR A 175 13.30 22.55 15.15
CA THR A 175 13.61 23.23 13.89
C THR A 175 13.23 22.36 12.69
N PRO A 176 12.78 22.95 11.58
CA PRO A 176 12.54 22.18 10.37
C PRO A 176 13.86 21.59 9.84
N LEU A 177 13.77 20.41 9.22
CA LEU A 177 14.90 19.68 8.66
C LEU A 177 14.50 19.04 7.33
N LYS A 178 15.24 19.36 6.26
CA LYS A 178 15.09 18.70 4.96
C LYS A 178 15.94 17.43 4.88
N ARG A 179 15.28 16.33 4.52
CA ARG A 179 15.83 14.99 4.27
C ARG A 179 16.36 14.92 2.84
N HIS A 180 17.67 14.86 2.71
CA HIS A 180 18.38 14.89 1.42
C HIS A 180 18.75 13.50 0.91
N GLU A 181 18.66 12.49 1.76
CA GLU A 181 19.02 11.13 1.38
C GLU A 181 18.23 10.63 0.18
N HIS A 182 18.90 9.83 -0.63
CA HIS A 182 18.28 9.15 -1.75
C HIS A 182 17.37 8.04 -1.21
N VAL A 183 16.14 8.02 -1.70
CA VAL A 183 15.19 6.91 -1.47
C VAL A 183 15.13 6.17 -2.79
N GLN A 184 15.66 4.96 -2.84
CA GLN A 184 15.66 4.13 -4.03
C GLN A 184 14.23 3.69 -4.37
N PHE A 185 13.77 4.03 -5.57
CA PHE A 185 12.50 3.58 -6.14
C PHE A 185 12.76 2.90 -7.50
N ASN A 186 11.78 2.16 -7.99
CA ASN A 186 11.90 1.35 -9.20
C ASN A 186 10.93 1.83 -10.29
N GLU A 187 11.21 1.49 -11.56
CA GLU A 187 10.25 1.75 -12.64
C GLU A 187 8.93 1.01 -12.43
N PHE A 188 8.98 -0.18 -11.84
CA PHE A 188 7.81 -1.00 -11.54
C PHE A 188 7.66 -1.20 -10.05
N LEU A 189 6.43 -1.05 -9.55
CA LEU A 189 6.08 -1.15 -8.15
C LEU A 189 4.97 -2.18 -7.96
N VAL A 190 5.21 -3.20 -7.14
CA VAL A 190 4.23 -4.24 -6.80
C VAL A 190 3.56 -3.86 -5.49
N MET A 191 2.23 -3.68 -5.51
CA MET A 191 1.48 -3.21 -4.34
C MET A 191 0.70 -4.32 -3.62
N ASP A 192 0.73 -5.56 -4.14
CA ASP A 192 -0.01 -6.71 -3.60
C ASP A 192 0.30 -7.00 -2.12
N ILE A 193 1.55 -6.80 -1.70
CA ILE A 193 2.01 -7.10 -0.33
C ILE A 193 1.48 -6.10 0.71
N TYR A 194 1.06 -4.90 0.27
CA TYR A 194 0.59 -3.84 1.16
C TYR A 194 -0.94 -3.80 1.30
N LYS A 195 -1.67 -4.63 0.53
CA LYS A 195 -3.13 -4.66 0.55
C LYS A 195 -3.71 -5.31 1.80
N TYR A 196 -4.81 -4.75 2.27
CA TYR A 196 -5.69 -5.40 3.22
C TYR A 196 -6.30 -6.65 2.56
N ARG A 197 -6.00 -7.83 3.13
CA ARG A 197 -6.71 -9.08 2.82
C ARG A 197 -7.72 -9.29 3.92
N VAL A 198 -9.00 -9.38 3.55
CA VAL A 198 -10.03 -9.88 4.47
C VAL A 198 -9.63 -11.33 4.79
N PRO A 199 -9.49 -11.71 6.07
CA PRO A 199 -9.39 -13.12 6.42
C PRO A 199 -10.64 -13.83 5.89
N GLY A 200 -10.49 -14.68 4.89
CA GLY A 200 -11.59 -15.52 4.43
C GLY A 200 -12.03 -16.46 5.56
N PRO A 201 -13.27 -16.95 5.55
CA PRO A 201 -13.67 -18.02 6.45
C PRO A 201 -12.69 -19.18 6.25
N LYS A 202 -12.07 -19.64 7.34
CA LYS A 202 -11.18 -20.80 7.32
C LYS A 202 -11.96 -21.96 6.70
N SER A 203 -11.59 -22.39 5.49
CA SER A 203 -12.12 -23.62 4.93
C SER A 203 -11.65 -24.76 5.84
N SER A 204 -12.55 -25.70 6.10
CA SER A 204 -12.45 -26.79 7.08
C SER A 204 -11.42 -27.87 6.72
N GLN A 205 -10.30 -27.51 6.09
CA GLN A 205 -9.34 -28.43 5.47
C GLN A 205 -7.97 -28.45 6.16
N GLU A 206 -7.85 -27.90 7.37
CA GLU A 206 -6.66 -28.00 8.24
C GLU A 206 -6.92 -28.80 9.54
N GLN A 207 -8.05 -29.52 9.64
CA GLN A 207 -8.35 -30.40 10.79
C GLN A 207 -8.32 -31.91 10.50
N LEU A 208 -7.88 -32.33 9.31
CA LEU A 208 -7.79 -33.76 8.96
C LEU A 208 -6.35 -34.30 8.77
N SER A 209 -5.32 -33.52 9.07
CA SER A 209 -3.91 -33.98 9.01
C SER A 209 -3.23 -34.14 10.36
N ARG A 210 -3.98 -34.13 11.48
CA ARG A 210 -3.42 -34.31 12.83
C ARG A 210 -4.08 -35.39 13.69
N LYS A 211 -4.92 -36.24 13.08
CA LYS A 211 -5.43 -37.48 13.68
C LYS A 211 -5.17 -38.64 12.72
N ASN A 212 -3.95 -39.16 12.72
CA ASN A 212 -3.61 -40.52 12.29
C ASN A 212 -2.15 -40.81 12.64
N SER A 213 -1.95 -41.24 13.89
CA SER A 213 -0.83 -42.02 14.42
C SER A 213 -1.12 -42.16 15.92
N GLU A 214 -2.13 -42.97 16.24
CA GLU A 214 -1.94 -44.32 16.80
C GLU A 214 -1.86 -44.28 18.33
N GLU A 215 -2.98 -44.66 18.94
CA GLU A 215 -3.08 -45.16 20.30
C GLU A 215 -3.40 -46.66 20.19
N THR A 216 -2.68 -47.52 20.93
CA THR A 216 -3.12 -48.79 21.58
C THR A 216 -1.87 -49.67 21.81
N THR A 217 -1.42 -50.18 22.98
CA THR A 217 -1.76 -50.21 24.44
C THR A 217 -0.56 -50.96 25.14
N PRO A 218 -0.61 -51.50 26.38
CA PRO A 218 -0.53 -50.82 27.68
C PRO A 218 0.55 -51.43 28.64
N GLY A 219 0.89 -50.78 29.75
CA GLY A 219 1.77 -51.41 30.77
C GLY A 219 2.12 -50.59 32.02
N MET A 220 1.21 -50.56 33.00
CA MET A 220 1.38 -50.60 34.46
C MET A 220 2.69 -50.15 35.17
N LYS A 221 2.55 -49.14 36.04
CA LYS A 221 2.79 -49.11 37.53
C LYS A 221 3.62 -47.93 38.09
N ASP A 222 2.94 -47.28 39.04
CA ASP A 222 3.38 -46.80 40.37
C ASP A 222 4.45 -45.69 40.52
N GLY A 223 4.01 -44.56 41.08
CA GLY A 223 4.47 -44.17 42.42
C GLY A 223 5.44 -42.98 42.58
N ARG A 224 4.87 -41.90 43.12
CA ARG A 224 5.38 -41.10 44.27
C ARG A 224 6.26 -39.85 44.01
N ALA A 225 5.93 -38.86 44.84
CA ALA A 225 6.40 -37.49 44.96
C ALA A 225 7.89 -37.28 45.26
N GLY A 226 8.40 -36.10 44.88
CA GLY A 226 9.61 -35.50 45.44
C GLY A 226 10.03 -34.21 44.75
N LYS A 227 9.76 -33.06 45.39
CA LYS A 227 10.62 -31.86 45.30
C LYS A 227 11.87 -32.12 46.18
N PRO A 228 13.05 -31.56 45.88
CA PRO A 228 13.38 -30.21 46.36
C PRO A 228 14.30 -29.42 45.39
N SER A 229 14.90 -28.38 45.94
CA SER A 229 15.38 -27.13 45.38
C SER A 229 16.87 -27.08 45.02
N ASP A 230 17.25 -25.92 44.47
CA ASP A 230 18.52 -25.19 44.60
C ASP A 230 19.69 -25.44 43.61
N ALA A 231 19.97 -24.33 42.91
CA ALA A 231 21.26 -23.65 42.78
C ALA A 231 22.29 -24.06 41.72
N GLU A 232 22.83 -22.98 41.13
CA GLU A 232 24.18 -22.76 40.58
C GLU A 232 24.52 -23.00 39.09
N GLN A 233 24.86 -21.86 38.47
CA GLN A 233 25.79 -21.63 37.35
C GLN A 233 27.17 -22.26 37.62
N PRO A 234 27.98 -22.58 36.59
CA PRO A 234 28.94 -21.59 36.07
C PRO A 234 29.26 -21.69 34.56
N ALA A 235 30.18 -20.79 34.17
CA ALA A 235 30.60 -20.37 32.83
C ALA A 235 31.61 -21.29 32.09
N GLY A 236 31.84 -20.96 30.80
CA GLY A 236 32.95 -21.41 29.93
C GLY A 236 32.58 -22.62 29.06
N THR A 237 32.89 -22.76 27.77
CA THR A 237 34.05 -22.31 26.99
C THR A 237 33.74 -22.50 25.48
N LYS A 238 34.33 -21.67 24.62
CA LYS A 238 34.29 -21.75 23.13
C LYS A 238 35.20 -22.88 22.58
N PRO A 239 35.03 -23.27 21.31
CA PRO A 239 36.08 -22.99 20.30
C PRO A 239 35.44 -22.43 19.00
N LEU A 240 35.90 -21.36 18.33
CA LEU A 240 37.17 -21.11 17.62
C LEU A 240 37.56 -22.21 16.61
N PHE A 241 37.26 -22.00 15.33
CA PHE A 241 38.16 -22.29 14.22
C PHE A 241 38.07 -21.19 13.15
N MET A 242 39.23 -20.65 12.81
CA MET A 242 39.54 -19.67 11.76
C MET A 242 40.18 -20.37 10.56
N ASN A 243 39.99 -19.79 9.36
CA ASN A 243 40.97 -19.50 8.28
C ASN A 243 40.14 -19.09 7.04
N GLY A 244 40.29 -17.92 6.41
CA GLY A 244 41.48 -17.35 5.75
C GLY A 244 41.59 -17.97 4.34
N ALA A 245 41.68 -17.29 3.19
CA ALA A 245 42.01 -15.92 2.83
C ALA A 245 41.52 -15.59 1.39
N SER A 246 41.72 -14.33 1.03
CA SER A 246 41.34 -13.58 -0.18
C SER A 246 42.08 -13.98 -1.47
N SER A 247 41.46 -13.77 -2.65
CA SER A 247 41.84 -12.74 -3.64
C SER A 247 41.32 -13.04 -5.06
N SER A 248 41.15 -11.93 -5.78
CA SER A 248 40.64 -11.67 -7.12
C SER A 248 41.27 -12.44 -8.28
N SER A 249 40.50 -12.72 -9.34
CA SER A 249 40.66 -12.02 -10.64
C SER A 249 39.75 -12.60 -11.76
N SER A 250 39.11 -11.65 -12.46
CA SER A 250 38.81 -11.56 -13.90
C SER A 250 38.25 -12.72 -14.74
N SER A 251 37.35 -12.31 -15.64
CA SER A 251 37.00 -12.88 -16.96
C SER A 251 36.15 -14.15 -16.92
N SER A 252 35.24 -14.42 -17.85
CA SER A 252 34.57 -13.72 -18.94
C SER A 252 33.50 -14.72 -19.42
N SER A 253 32.39 -14.21 -19.95
CA SER A 253 31.58 -14.85 -21.00
C SER A 253 30.89 -16.20 -20.74
N SER A 254 29.56 -16.14 -20.88
CA SER A 254 28.74 -17.02 -21.72
C SER A 254 28.96 -18.54 -21.63
N SER A 255 27.97 -19.27 -21.10
CA SER A 255 27.22 -20.24 -21.92
C SER A 255 26.25 -21.08 -21.08
N SER A 256 25.10 -21.33 -21.72
CA SER A 256 24.23 -22.50 -21.64
C SER A 256 24.69 -23.70 -20.80
N PHE A 257 23.80 -24.17 -19.93
CA PHE A 257 23.76 -25.57 -19.54
C PHE A 257 22.39 -26.18 -19.81
N LEU A 258 22.41 -27.14 -20.73
CA LEU A 258 21.37 -28.12 -21.01
C LEU A 258 21.22 -29.08 -19.81
N MET A 259 20.01 -29.62 -19.73
CA MET A 259 19.48 -30.51 -18.70
C MET A 259 20.24 -31.83 -18.56
N SER A 260 20.23 -32.39 -17.35
CA SER A 260 20.26 -33.84 -17.12
C SER A 260 19.24 -34.19 -16.03
N PRO A 261 18.49 -35.31 -16.15
CA PRO A 261 17.31 -35.56 -15.32
C PRO A 261 17.71 -36.35 -14.07
N GLY A 262 17.63 -35.70 -12.91
CA GLY A 262 17.71 -36.34 -11.60
C GLY A 262 16.39 -36.15 -10.88
N THR A 263 15.58 -37.21 -10.85
CA THR A 263 14.25 -37.27 -10.24
C THR A 263 14.31 -37.00 -8.75
N PHE A 264 13.76 -35.88 -8.29
CA PHE A 264 13.41 -35.63 -6.90
C PHE A 264 11.99 -35.06 -6.83
N PRO A 265 11.17 -35.41 -5.82
CA PRO A 265 9.77 -35.03 -5.78
C PRO A 265 9.67 -33.51 -5.57
N LEU A 266 9.16 -32.82 -6.59
CA LEU A 266 8.90 -31.39 -6.55
C LEU A 266 7.79 -31.15 -5.52
N ALA A 267 8.17 -30.65 -4.34
CA ALA A 267 7.23 -29.98 -3.46
C ALA A 267 6.55 -28.88 -4.29
N ALA A 268 5.22 -28.92 -4.35
CA ALA A 268 4.42 -27.98 -5.13
C ALA A 268 4.79 -26.54 -4.75
N PHE A 269 5.49 -25.85 -5.64
CA PHE A 269 5.63 -24.41 -5.56
C PHE A 269 4.22 -23.82 -5.64
N PRO A 270 3.82 -22.91 -4.73
CA PRO A 270 2.57 -22.18 -4.91
C PRO A 270 2.63 -21.48 -6.26
N GLU A 271 1.63 -21.72 -7.10
CA GLU A 271 1.49 -21.15 -8.44
C GLU A 271 1.94 -19.69 -8.46
N CYS A 272 2.94 -19.38 -9.28
CA CYS A 272 3.50 -18.05 -9.43
C CYS A 272 2.45 -17.14 -10.10
N ARG A 273 1.51 -16.64 -9.30
CA ARG A 273 0.45 -15.74 -9.77
C ARG A 273 1.08 -14.38 -10.10
N ALA A 274 0.85 -13.91 -11.31
CA ALA A 274 1.25 -12.56 -11.71
C ALA A 274 0.70 -11.52 -10.70
N PRO A 275 1.46 -10.46 -10.39
CA PRO A 275 1.02 -9.44 -9.42
C PRO A 275 -0.28 -8.79 -9.91
N LEU A 276 -1.29 -8.75 -9.05
CA LEU A 276 -2.60 -8.14 -9.40
C LEU A 276 -2.51 -6.62 -9.41
N TYR A 277 -1.58 -6.05 -8.65
CA TYR A 277 -1.40 -4.60 -8.48
C TYR A 277 0.02 -4.20 -8.85
N LEU A 278 0.35 -4.35 -10.14
CA LEU A 278 1.56 -3.83 -10.73
C LEU A 278 1.36 -2.38 -11.18
N TYR A 279 2.25 -1.51 -10.76
CA TYR A 279 2.29 -0.10 -11.13
C TYR A 279 3.55 0.21 -11.91
N ARG A 280 3.44 1.13 -12.87
CA ARG A 280 4.58 1.64 -13.64
C ARG A 280 4.77 3.13 -13.35
N LEU A 281 6.00 3.53 -13.11
CA LEU A 281 6.39 4.91 -12.86
C LEU A 281 6.17 5.75 -14.11
N MET A 282 5.48 6.88 -13.96
CA MET A 282 5.09 7.80 -15.03
C MET A 282 5.78 9.15 -14.90
N ALA A 283 5.94 9.65 -13.68
CA ALA A 283 6.65 10.90 -13.40
C ALA A 283 7.28 10.91 -12.00
N VAL A 284 8.32 11.73 -11.83
CA VAL A 284 9.02 12.01 -10.58
C VAL A 284 9.16 13.52 -10.45
N VAL A 285 8.59 14.10 -9.40
CA VAL A 285 8.83 15.50 -9.02
C VAL A 285 9.97 15.52 -8.00
N VAL A 286 10.90 16.44 -8.16
CA VAL A 286 12.09 16.59 -7.31
C VAL A 286 12.14 18.01 -6.78
N HIS A 287 12.45 18.16 -5.49
CA HIS A 287 12.65 19.46 -4.85
C HIS A 287 14.13 19.73 -4.60
N HIS A 288 14.71 20.69 -5.32
CA HIS A 288 16.05 21.21 -5.07
C HIS A 288 15.98 22.43 -4.15
N GLY A 289 16.84 22.56 -3.14
CA GLY A 289 16.79 23.69 -2.19
C GLY A 289 16.80 23.21 -0.74
N ASP A 290 16.39 24.08 0.17
CA ASP A 290 16.35 23.81 1.61
C ASP A 290 14.90 23.66 2.11
N MET A 291 14.67 23.92 3.40
CA MET A 291 13.34 23.84 4.03
C MET A 291 12.48 25.08 3.81
N HIS A 292 13.06 26.21 3.42
CA HIS A 292 12.38 27.50 3.27
C HIS A 292 12.14 27.85 1.80
N SER A 293 13.03 27.41 0.91
CA SER A 293 13.03 27.78 -0.49
C SER A 293 13.60 26.67 -1.35
N GLY A 294 13.28 26.74 -2.65
CA GLY A 294 13.80 25.79 -3.59
C GLY A 294 13.15 25.90 -4.95
N HIS A 295 13.37 24.85 -5.74
CA HIS A 295 12.97 24.73 -7.12
C HIS A 295 12.45 23.32 -7.39
N PHE A 296 11.31 23.23 -8.06
CA PHE A 296 10.72 21.95 -8.44
C PHE A 296 11.04 21.63 -9.90
N VAL A 297 11.56 20.44 -10.13
CA VAL A 297 11.75 19.91 -11.48
C VAL A 297 10.99 18.59 -11.61
N THR A 298 10.63 18.24 -12.84
CA THR A 298 9.87 17.01 -13.12
C THR A 298 10.57 16.16 -14.15
N PHE A 299 10.80 14.90 -13.80
CA PHE A 299 11.05 13.85 -14.78
C PHE A 299 9.73 13.21 -15.19
N ARG A 300 9.48 13.04 -16.48
CA ARG A 300 8.27 12.35 -16.98
C ARG A 300 8.52 11.57 -18.25
N ARG A 301 7.65 10.61 -18.53
CA ARG A 301 7.63 9.93 -19.83
C ARG A 301 7.20 10.87 -20.95
N ALA A 302 7.77 10.67 -22.13
CA ALA A 302 7.36 11.37 -23.35
C ALA A 302 5.94 10.93 -23.79
N PRO A 303 5.07 11.85 -24.26
CA PRO A 303 3.75 11.50 -24.80
C PRO A 303 3.86 10.59 -26.04
N GLY A 304 2.90 9.67 -26.22
CA GLY A 304 2.79 8.85 -27.44
C GLY A 304 3.86 7.78 -27.65
N ALA A 305 4.92 7.75 -26.84
CA ALA A 305 5.92 6.70 -26.91
C ALA A 305 5.35 5.40 -26.32
N ARG A 306 5.25 4.35 -27.12
CA ARG A 306 5.18 2.95 -26.64
C ARG A 306 6.48 2.51 -25.93
N GLY A 307 7.39 3.45 -25.64
CA GLY A 307 8.80 3.22 -25.30
C GLY A 307 9.34 4.09 -24.17
N SER A 308 10.48 3.66 -23.66
CA SER A 308 11.14 4.04 -22.41
C SER A 308 11.80 5.44 -22.38
N GLN A 309 11.32 6.40 -23.19
CA GLN A 309 11.94 7.72 -23.27
C GLN A 309 11.47 8.64 -22.14
N TRP A 310 12.43 9.22 -21.44
CA TRP A 310 12.21 10.16 -20.34
C TRP A 310 12.63 11.58 -20.73
N LEU A 311 11.93 12.54 -20.15
CA LEU A 311 12.19 13.97 -20.26
C LEU A 311 12.46 14.51 -18.85
N TRP A 312 13.40 15.44 -18.76
CA TRP A 312 13.57 16.33 -17.61
C TRP A 312 13.00 17.69 -17.99
N ILE A 313 12.21 18.26 -17.10
CA ILE A 313 11.51 19.53 -17.30
C ILE A 313 11.77 20.41 -16.07
N SER A 314 12.31 21.59 -16.33
CA SER A 314 12.49 22.66 -15.36
C SER A 314 11.92 23.93 -15.97
N ASP A 315 10.70 24.27 -15.59
CA ASP A 315 9.93 25.38 -16.16
C ASP A 315 9.89 25.32 -17.70
N GLU A 316 10.48 26.30 -18.39
CA GLU A 316 10.55 26.40 -19.84
C GLU A 316 11.59 25.44 -20.47
N SER A 317 12.54 24.95 -19.66
CA SER A 317 13.64 24.12 -20.13
C SER A 317 13.26 22.64 -20.17
N VAL A 318 13.29 22.05 -21.36
CA VAL A 318 12.99 20.63 -21.58
C VAL A 318 14.17 19.93 -22.23
N ARG A 319 14.60 18.81 -21.67
CA ARG A 319 15.62 17.95 -22.29
C ARG A 319 15.29 16.48 -22.13
N ARG A 320 15.98 15.64 -22.90
CA ARG A 320 15.95 14.18 -22.72
C ARG A 320 16.69 13.79 -21.44
N ALA A 321 16.18 12.77 -20.77
CA ALA A 321 16.79 12.17 -19.59
C ALA A 321 16.86 10.65 -19.78
N SER A 322 17.82 10.01 -19.12
CA SER A 322 17.91 8.55 -19.08
C SER A 322 17.08 8.00 -17.91
N LEU A 323 16.61 6.74 -17.99
CA LEU A 323 15.94 6.11 -16.85
C LEU A 323 16.85 6.05 -15.62
N HIS A 324 18.15 5.83 -15.81
CA HIS A 324 19.13 5.83 -14.72
C HIS A 324 19.15 7.17 -13.98
N GLU A 325 19.16 8.28 -14.71
CA GLU A 325 19.09 9.63 -14.14
C GLU A 325 17.79 9.84 -13.35
N VAL A 326 16.66 9.35 -13.86
CA VAL A 326 15.37 9.41 -13.18
C VAL A 326 15.43 8.64 -11.85
N LEU A 327 15.89 7.39 -11.86
CA LEU A 327 15.95 6.54 -10.65
C LEU A 327 16.98 7.03 -9.63
N ALA A 328 18.02 7.75 -10.06
CA ALA A 328 19.01 8.37 -9.17
C ALA A 328 18.51 9.69 -8.54
N ALA A 329 17.39 10.24 -9.00
CA ALA A 329 16.90 11.52 -8.51
C ALA A 329 16.38 11.46 -7.07
N SER A 330 16.52 12.56 -6.33
CA SER A 330 16.01 12.71 -4.96
C SER A 330 14.49 12.96 -4.97
N ALA A 331 13.70 11.92 -5.25
CA ALA A 331 12.26 12.02 -5.48
C ALA A 331 11.50 12.66 -4.31
N TYR A 332 10.59 13.56 -4.62
CA TYR A 332 9.66 14.20 -3.69
C TYR A 332 8.23 13.67 -3.88
N LEU A 333 7.71 13.73 -5.12
CA LEU A 333 6.47 13.05 -5.52
C LEU A 333 6.78 12.00 -6.58
N LEU A 334 6.17 10.83 -6.45
CA LEU A 334 6.23 9.76 -7.45
C LEU A 334 4.82 9.50 -7.97
N PHE A 335 4.66 9.57 -9.28
CA PHE A 335 3.41 9.27 -9.96
C PHE A 335 3.53 7.93 -10.67
N TYR A 336 2.69 6.99 -10.26
CA TYR A 336 2.60 5.66 -10.83
C TYR A 336 1.22 5.44 -11.45
N GLU A 337 1.15 4.62 -12.50
CA GLU A 337 -0.11 4.18 -13.10
C GLU A 337 -0.20 2.67 -13.08
N ARG A 338 -1.37 2.13 -12.72
CA ARG A 338 -1.60 0.69 -12.65
C ARG A 338 -1.58 0.07 -14.04
N VAL A 339 -0.74 -0.94 -14.23
CA VAL A 339 -0.62 -1.70 -15.48
C VAL A 339 -1.60 -2.86 -15.43
N HIS A 340 -2.54 -2.91 -16.36
CA HIS A 340 -3.41 -4.07 -16.52
C HIS A 340 -2.66 -5.15 -17.31
N GLY A 341 -2.49 -6.33 -16.73
CA GLY A 341 -2.05 -7.50 -17.48
C GLY A 341 -3.04 -7.75 -18.63
N ARG A 342 -2.57 -7.73 -19.88
CA ARG A 342 -3.42 -8.03 -21.04
C ARG A 342 -3.85 -9.51 -20.98
N ALA A 343 -4.95 -9.80 -20.30
CA ALA A 343 -5.75 -10.98 -20.60
C ALA A 343 -6.64 -10.63 -21.79
N ARG A 344 -6.12 -10.77 -23.02
CA ARG A 344 -6.97 -10.84 -24.21
C ARG A 344 -6.73 -12.20 -24.85
N PRO A 345 -7.64 -13.19 -24.67
CA PRO A 345 -7.67 -14.32 -25.57
C PRO A 345 -7.99 -13.75 -26.94
N GLN A 346 -7.04 -13.81 -27.86
CA GLN A 346 -7.39 -13.70 -29.26
C GLN A 346 -8.21 -14.95 -29.59
N SER A 347 -9.52 -14.79 -29.73
CA SER A 347 -10.35 -15.79 -30.39
C SER A 347 -9.76 -15.97 -31.81
N PRO A 348 -9.41 -17.20 -32.23
CA PRO A 348 -9.03 -17.41 -33.61
C PRO A 348 -10.23 -17.07 -34.49
N ALA A 349 -9.97 -16.26 -35.53
CA ALA A 349 -10.92 -16.07 -36.61
C ALA A 349 -11.32 -17.45 -37.13
N ARG A 350 -12.63 -17.72 -37.20
CA ARG A 350 -13.14 -18.86 -37.95
C ARG A 350 -13.08 -18.47 -39.44
N ASP A 351 -12.50 -19.39 -40.22
CA ASP A 351 -12.36 -19.34 -41.68
C ASP A 351 -13.69 -19.08 -42.40
#